data_AF-A0A1R4JPS7-F1
#
_entry.id   AF-A0A1R4JPS7-F1
#
_cell.length_a   1.000
_cell.length_b   1.000
_cell.length_c   1.000
_cell.angle_alpha   90.00
_cell.angle_beta   90.00
_cell.angle_gamma   90.00
#
_symmetry.space_group_name_H-M   'P 1'
#
loop_
_entity.id
_entity.type
_entity.pdbx_description
1 polymer ?
#
loop_
_entity_poly.entity_id
_entity_poly.type
_entity_poly.pdbx_seq_one_letter_code
_entity_poly.pdbx_strand_id
1 'polypeptide(L)'
;MRTAAKLYDMSPTTIINWKKDISIKPIVRAPRKISNDALKQDITDYPDAYYYERAARLGCSKSGVEAAMKARIKQSTALPECKGRAMLEYQIS
;
A
#
# COMPACT_ATOMS: atom_id res chain seq x y z
N MET A 1 -25.32 -13.46 24.83
CA MET A 1 -25.56 -12.82 23.51
C MET A 1 -26.56 -11.67 23.62
N ARG A 2 -27.84 -11.93 23.94
CA ARG A 2 -28.87 -10.87 24.05
C ARG A 2 -28.58 -9.81 25.11
N THR A 3 -27.99 -10.19 26.24
CA THR A 3 -27.57 -9.25 27.30
C THR A 3 -26.45 -8.32 26.82
N ALA A 4 -25.42 -8.88 26.17
CA ALA A 4 -24.34 -8.09 25.59
C ALA A 4 -24.84 -7.18 24.45
N ALA A 5 -25.74 -7.67 23.60
CA ALA A 5 -26.37 -6.87 22.54
C ALA A 5 -27.10 -5.64 23.09
N LYS A 6 -27.83 -5.79 24.21
CA LYS A 6 -28.50 -4.69 24.90
C LYS A 6 -27.52 -3.74 25.60
N LEU A 7 -26.47 -4.26 26.23
CA LEU A 7 -25.47 -3.45 26.94
C LEU A 7 -24.70 -2.52 25.99
N TYR A 8 -24.42 -2.99 24.78
CA TYR A 8 -23.61 -2.26 23.80
C TYR A 8 -24.43 -1.66 22.65
N ASP A 9 -25.75 -1.74 22.71
CA ASP A 9 -26.69 -1.33 21.65
C ASP A 9 -26.26 -1.79 20.25
N MET A 10 -25.88 -3.06 20.15
CA MET A 10 -25.39 -3.69 18.92
C MET A 10 -26.28 -4.85 18.51
N SER A 11 -26.30 -5.14 17.21
CA SER A 11 -27.00 -6.33 16.73
C SER A 11 -26.39 -7.61 17.34
N PRO A 12 -27.21 -8.59 17.78
CA PRO A 12 -26.70 -9.87 18.27
C PRO A 12 -25.82 -10.57 17.24
N THR A 13 -26.10 -10.37 15.95
CA THR A 13 -25.38 -10.93 14.81
C THR A 13 -23.95 -10.39 14.72
N THR A 14 -23.75 -9.10 15.01
CA THR A 14 -22.41 -8.48 15.06
C THR A 14 -21.55 -9.13 16.14
N ILE A 15 -22.11 -9.33 17.35
CA ILE A 15 -21.41 -9.97 18.47
C ILE A 15 -21.05 -11.42 18.15
N ILE A 16 -21.96 -12.15 17.48
CA ILE A 16 -21.70 -13.52 17.02
C ILE A 16 -20.57 -13.54 15.99
N ASN A 17 -20.57 -12.60 15.03
CA ASN A 17 -19.53 -12.52 14.01
C ASN A 17 -18.17 -12.18 14.61
N TRP A 18 -18.09 -11.24 15.56
CA TRP A 18 -16.85 -10.92 16.26
C TRP A 18 -16.33 -12.07 17.14
N LYS A 19 -17.24 -12.85 17.74
CA LYS A 19 -16.85 -14.05 18.47
C LYS A 19 -16.27 -15.13 17.55
N LYS A 20 -16.78 -15.23 16.31
CA LYS A 20 -16.27 -16.19 15.31
C LYS A 20 -14.88 -15.79 14.81
N ASP A 21 -14.72 -14.52 14.48
CA ASP A 21 -13.46 -13.96 14.01
C ASP A 21 -13.43 -12.46 14.32
N ILE A 22 -12.46 -12.05 15.14
CA ILE A 22 -12.24 -10.65 15.52
C ILE A 22 -11.23 -9.96 14.60
N SER A 23 -10.64 -10.70 13.65
CA SER A 23 -9.67 -10.15 12.72
C SER A 23 -10.29 -9.06 11.86
N ILE A 24 -9.53 -7.98 11.67
CA ILE A 24 -9.96 -6.87 10.82
C ILE A 24 -9.76 -7.32 9.37
N LYS A 25 -10.87 -7.41 8.63
CA LYS A 25 -10.81 -7.71 7.21
C LYS A 25 -10.10 -6.58 6.45
N PRO A 26 -9.15 -6.88 5.56
CA PRO A 26 -8.50 -5.86 4.75
C PRO A 26 -9.52 -5.21 3.81
N ILE A 27 -9.48 -3.89 3.71
CA ILE A 27 -10.29 -3.15 2.75
C ILE A 27 -9.69 -3.37 1.35
N VAL A 28 -10.38 -4.13 0.51
CA VAL A 28 -10.03 -4.28 -0.90
C VAL A 28 -10.51 -3.03 -1.65
N ARG A 29 -9.57 -2.24 -2.16
CA ARG A 29 -9.87 -1.07 -3.00
C ARG A 29 -9.87 -1.46 -4.47
N ALA A 30 -10.71 -0.79 -5.27
CA ALA A 30 -10.74 -1.00 -6.71
C ALA A 30 -9.37 -0.72 -7.36
N PRO A 31 -9.02 -1.43 -8.45
CA PRO A 31 -7.80 -1.16 -9.22
C PRO A 31 -7.76 0.30 -9.68
N ARG A 32 -6.60 0.95 -9.56
CA ARG A 32 -6.40 2.31 -10.09
C ARG A 32 -6.11 2.26 -11.59
N LYS A 33 -6.32 3.39 -12.28
CA LYS A 33 -6.07 3.55 -13.73
C LYS A 33 -4.64 3.20 -14.18
N ILE A 34 -3.64 3.37 -13.31
CA ILE A 34 -2.24 3.06 -13.61
C ILE A 34 -1.90 1.67 -13.08
N SER A 35 -1.43 0.77 -13.96
CA SER A 35 -0.87 -0.54 -13.57
C SER A 35 0.43 -0.39 -12.78
N ASN A 36 0.65 -1.25 -11.78
CA ASN A 36 1.88 -1.21 -10.97
C ASN A 36 3.11 -1.58 -11.79
N ASP A 37 2.98 -2.55 -12.68
CA ASP A 37 4.13 -3.09 -13.43
C ASP A 37 4.57 -2.13 -14.53
N ALA A 38 3.61 -1.51 -15.23
CA ALA A 38 3.89 -0.47 -16.22
C ALA A 38 4.58 0.75 -15.59
N LEU A 39 4.18 1.14 -14.37
CA LEU A 39 4.83 2.24 -13.66
C LEU A 39 6.26 1.89 -13.22
N LYS A 40 6.50 0.63 -12.82
CA LYS A 40 7.86 0.18 -12.46
C LYS A 40 8.77 0.16 -13.68
N GLN A 41 8.29 -0.33 -14.82
CA GLN A 41 9.05 -0.34 -16.07
C GLN A 41 9.44 1.08 -16.51
N ASP A 42 8.49 2.04 -16.53
CA ASP A 42 8.80 3.43 -16.92
C ASP A 42 9.83 4.11 -16.00
N ILE A 43 9.86 3.76 -14.70
CA ILE A 43 10.86 4.28 -13.76
C ILE A 43 12.24 3.66 -14.01
N THR A 44 12.31 2.38 -14.36
CA THR A 44 13.57 1.71 -14.71
C THR A 44 14.14 2.26 -16.02
N ASP A 45 13.29 2.42 -17.03
CA ASP A 45 13.70 2.89 -18.37
C ASP A 45 14.12 4.36 -18.33
N TYR A 46 13.45 5.16 -17.49
CA TYR A 46 13.68 6.60 -17.37
C TYR A 46 13.70 7.01 -15.90
N PRO A 47 14.84 6.95 -15.21
CA PRO A 47 14.91 7.29 -13.78
C PRO A 47 14.78 8.79 -13.50
N ASP A 48 15.19 9.64 -14.44
CA ASP A 48 15.25 11.10 -14.34
C ASP A 48 14.00 11.82 -14.90
N ALA A 49 13.18 11.12 -15.69
CA ALA A 49 11.99 11.70 -16.32
C ALA A 49 11.04 12.35 -15.31
N TYR A 50 10.55 13.54 -15.66
CA TYR A 50 9.63 14.32 -14.84
C TYR A 50 8.19 13.80 -14.98
N TYR A 51 7.32 14.09 -14.01
CA TYR A 51 5.98 13.47 -13.94
C TYR A 51 5.09 13.72 -15.17
N TYR A 52 5.26 14.85 -15.88
CA TYR A 52 4.49 15.14 -17.09
C TYR A 52 4.84 14.21 -18.26
N GLU A 53 6.12 13.85 -18.41
CA GLU A 53 6.60 12.97 -19.48
C GLU A 53 6.08 11.55 -19.27
N ARG A 54 6.16 11.08 -18.01
CA ARG A 54 5.62 9.78 -17.60
C ARG A 54 4.11 9.69 -17.81
N ALA A 55 3.41 10.78 -17.46
CA ALA A 55 1.97 10.89 -17.64
C ALA A 55 1.54 10.80 -19.11
N ALA A 56 2.31 11.41 -20.02
CA ALA A 56 2.07 11.31 -21.46
C ALA A 56 2.24 9.87 -21.97
N ARG A 57 3.29 9.15 -21.53
CA ARG A 57 3.53 7.74 -21.92
C ARG A 57 2.48 6.78 -21.37
N LEU A 58 2.09 6.98 -20.11
CA LEU A 58 1.12 6.13 -19.41
C LEU A 58 -0.35 6.55 -19.65
N GLY A 59 -0.60 7.58 -20.45
CA GLY A 59 -1.95 8.08 -20.76
C GLY A 59 -2.74 8.54 -19.53
N CYS A 60 -2.06 9.12 -18.54
CA CYS A 60 -2.63 9.47 -17.24
C CYS A 60 -2.42 10.94 -16.88
N SER A 61 -3.04 11.40 -15.79
CA SER A 61 -2.76 12.76 -15.27
C SER A 61 -1.45 12.79 -14.49
N LYS A 62 -0.78 13.95 -14.52
CA LYS A 62 0.45 14.21 -13.72
C LYS A 62 0.25 13.90 -12.23
N SER A 63 -0.87 14.34 -11.66
CA SER A 63 -1.21 14.07 -10.26
C SER A 63 -1.46 12.59 -9.98
N GLY A 64 -2.02 11.85 -10.94
CA GLY A 64 -2.20 10.41 -10.85
C GLY A 64 -0.88 9.65 -10.80
N VAL A 65 0.08 10.03 -11.65
CA VAL A 65 1.43 9.45 -11.67
C VAL A 65 2.19 9.77 -10.37
N GLU A 66 2.15 11.03 -9.93
CA GLU A 66 2.79 11.47 -8.68
C GLU A 66 2.25 10.71 -7.45
N ALA A 67 0.92 10.60 -7.34
CA ALA A 67 0.27 9.84 -6.27
C ALA A 67 0.58 8.34 -6.35
N ALA A 68 0.67 7.77 -7.56
CA ALA A 68 1.02 6.38 -7.76
C ALA A 68 2.48 6.12 -7.34
N MET A 69 3.42 6.97 -7.73
CA MET A 69 4.83 6.86 -7.35
C MET A 69 4.99 6.98 -5.82
N LYS A 70 4.39 8.00 -5.19
CA LYS A 70 4.45 8.17 -3.73
C LYS A 70 3.84 6.99 -2.97
N ALA A 71 2.72 6.44 -3.45
CA ALA A 71 2.04 5.35 -2.76
C ALA A 71 2.69 3.98 -2.99
N ARG A 72 3.28 3.70 -4.17
CA ARG A 72 3.70 2.35 -4.55
C ARG A 72 5.21 2.14 -4.53
N ILE A 73 6.00 3.20 -4.69
CA ILE A 73 7.48 3.12 -4.72
C ILE A 73 8.08 3.44 -3.34
N LYS A 74 7.54 4.43 -2.58
CA LYS A 74 8.01 4.66 -1.19
C LYS A 74 7.78 3.46 -0.26
N GLN A 75 6.82 2.60 -0.59
CA GLN A 75 6.56 1.37 0.15
C GLN A 75 7.59 0.27 -0.15
N SER A 76 8.30 0.30 -1.29
CA SER A 76 9.38 -0.66 -1.58
C SER A 76 10.74 -0.24 -1.02
N THR A 77 10.90 1.04 -0.65
CA THR A 77 12.04 1.51 0.17
C THR A 77 11.77 1.40 1.66
N ALA A 78 10.64 0.83 2.07
CA ALA A 78 10.54 0.28 3.41
C ALA A 78 11.52 -0.90 3.45
N LEU A 79 12.69 -0.66 4.05
CA LEU A 79 13.58 -1.70 4.52
C LEU A 79 12.72 -2.81 5.13
N PRO A 80 12.99 -4.10 4.84
CA PRO A 80 12.33 -5.18 5.55
C PRO A 80 12.47 -4.89 7.05
N GLU A 81 11.33 -4.85 7.71
CA GLU A 81 11.23 -4.74 9.15
C GLU A 81 12.21 -5.77 9.78
N CYS A 82 13.18 -5.24 10.53
CA CYS A 82 14.12 -5.93 11.42
C CYS A 82 14.80 -7.24 10.93
N LYS A 83 16.04 -7.11 10.41
CA LYS A 83 17.15 -7.97 10.88
C LYS A 83 18.21 -7.06 11.47
N GLY A 84 18.48 -7.24 12.76
CA GLY A 84 19.23 -6.31 13.58
C GLY A 84 20.66 -6.07 13.09
N ARG A 85 21.10 -4.81 13.29
CA ARG A 85 22.43 -4.42 13.77
C ARG A 85 23.63 -5.28 13.31
N ALA A 86 23.99 -5.22 12.03
CA ALA A 86 25.37 -5.35 11.54
C ALA A 86 25.38 -5.15 10.02
N MET A 87 26.07 -4.11 9.53
CA MET A 87 26.67 -3.96 8.18
C MET A 87 27.02 -2.47 7.96
N LEU A 88 27.83 -1.92 8.85
CA LEU A 88 28.55 -0.66 8.65
C LEU A 88 30.02 -0.87 8.96
N GLU A 89 30.60 -1.99 8.52
CA GLU A 89 32.04 -2.09 8.35
C GLU A 89 32.30 -2.88 7.07
N TYR A 90 33.21 -2.36 6.25
CA TYR A 90 33.91 -3.09 5.19
C TYR A 90 33.33 -3.09 3.76
N GLN A 91 33.23 -1.91 3.13
CA GLN A 91 33.47 -1.81 1.69
C GLN A 91 34.20 -0.51 1.28
N ILE A 92 35.15 -0.10 2.11
CA ILE A 92 36.24 0.82 1.74
C ILE A 92 37.53 0.22 2.30
N SER A 93 38.07 -0.78 1.59
CA SER A 93 39.47 -1.23 1.60
C SER A 93 39.68 -2.16 0.42
#